data_AF-A0A6I5CHG9-F1
#
_entry.id   AF-A0A6I5CHG9-F1
#
_cell.length_a   1.000
_cell.length_b   1.000
_cell.length_c   1.000
_cell.angle_alpha   90.00
_cell.angle_beta   90.00
_cell.angle_gamma   90.00
#
_symmetry.space_group_name_H-M   'P 1'
#
loop_
_entity.id
_entity.type
_entity.pdbx_description
1 polymer ?
#
loop_
_entity_poly.entity_id
_entity_poly.type
_entity_poly.pdbx_seq_one_letter_code
_entity_poly.pdbx_strand_id
1 'polypeptide(L)' 'LLHPANSTGTEGLFAVGGWAHPGGGLPHAGMSGALVAGLVVEGPDFRGSQ' A
#
# COMPACT_ATOMS: atom_id res chain seq x y z
N LEU A 1 -3.53 -3.21 16.93
CA LEU A 1 -2.45 -3.91 16.18
C LEU A 1 -2.19 -3.11 14.91
N LEU A 2 -0.93 -2.91 14.53
CA LEU A 2 -0.58 -2.24 13.27
C LEU A 2 -0.51 -3.29 12.15
N HIS A 3 -1.05 -2.96 10.99
CA HIS A 3 -0.88 -3.78 9.80
C HIS A 3 0.50 -3.53 9.18
N PRO A 4 1.15 -4.55 8.58
CA PRO A 4 2.37 -4.38 7.81
C PRO A 4 2.27 -3.28 6.76
N ALA A 5 3.39 -2.60 6.50
CA ALA A 5 3.49 -1.61 5.43
C ALA A 5 3.21 -2.24 4.05
N ASN A 6 2.86 -1.39 3.09
CA ASN A 6 2.68 -1.81 1.69
C ASN A 6 4.02 -2.18 1.02
N SER A 7 5.13 -1.59 1.44
CA SER A 7 6.48 -1.98 1.01
C SER A 7 7.00 -3.17 1.82
N THR A 8 7.77 -4.02 1.15
CA THR A 8 8.49 -5.13 1.81
C THR A 8 9.99 -4.87 1.80
N GLY A 9 10.77 -5.75 2.44
CA GLY A 9 12.24 -5.71 2.36
C GLY A 9 12.79 -6.14 0.99
N THR A 10 11.95 -6.67 0.10
CA THR A 10 12.34 -7.06 -1.27
C THR A 10 11.88 -5.98 -2.24
N GLU A 11 12.82 -5.43 -3.00
CA GLU A 11 12.55 -4.39 -3.98
C GLU A 11 11.54 -4.89 -5.03
N GLY A 12 10.56 -4.03 -5.35
CA GLY A 12 9.49 -4.35 -6.30
C GLY A 12 8.39 -5.29 -5.76
N LEU A 13 8.52 -5.82 -4.55
CA LEU A 13 7.48 -6.62 -3.90
C LEU A 13 6.64 -5.77 -2.93
N PHE A 14 5.33 -5.79 -3.13
CA PHE A 14 4.36 -5.01 -2.34
C PHE A 14 3.25 -5.88 -1.76
N ALA A 15 2.75 -5.49 -0.58
CA ALA A 15 1.58 -6.07 0.07
C ALA A 15 0.36 -5.16 -0.12
N VAL A 16 -0.81 -5.76 -0.43
CA VAL A 16 -2.08 -5.05 -0.61
C VAL A 16 -3.23 -5.77 0.07
N GLY A 17 -4.32 -5.04 0.31
CA GLY A 17 -5.58 -5.59 0.79
C GLY A 17 -5.77 -5.45 2.31
N GLY A 18 -6.79 -6.11 2.84
CA GLY A 18 -7.27 -5.89 4.22
C GLY A 18 -6.29 -6.27 5.35
N TRP A 19 -5.18 -6.95 5.03
CA TRP A 19 -4.12 -7.28 5.98
C TRP A 19 -2.88 -6.41 5.85
N ALA A 20 -2.79 -5.57 4.82
CA ALA A 20 -1.75 -4.55 4.66
C ALA A 20 -2.28 -3.20 5.15
N HIS A 21 -1.38 -2.25 5.41
CA HIS A 21 -1.76 -0.85 5.65
C HIS A 21 -2.69 -0.34 4.52
N PRO A 22 -3.72 0.46 4.82
CA PRO A 22 -4.17 0.92 6.15
C PRO A 22 -5.01 -0.10 6.95
N GLY A 23 -5.35 -1.25 6.37
CA GLY A 23 -5.97 -2.39 7.05
C GLY A 23 -7.51 -2.42 7.02
N GLY A 24 -8.10 -3.62 7.06
CA GLY A 24 -9.52 -3.89 7.32
C GLY A 24 -10.56 -3.44 6.27
N GLY A 25 -11.46 -4.33 5.86
CA GLY A 25 -12.66 -3.99 5.09
C GLY A 25 -12.42 -3.60 3.62
N LEU A 26 -13.49 -3.54 2.84
CA LEU A 26 -13.43 -3.27 1.39
C LEU A 26 -12.85 -1.90 1.04
N PRO A 27 -13.19 -0.79 1.73
CA PRO A 27 -12.64 0.53 1.38
C PRO A 27 -11.12 0.59 1.50
N HIS A 28 -10.57 0.08 2.61
CA HIS A 28 -9.13 0.11 2.82
C HIS A 28 -8.39 -0.90 1.96
N ALA A 29 -9.00 -2.03 1.60
CA ALA A 29 -8.42 -2.93 0.60
C ALA A 29 -8.23 -2.22 -0.75
N GLY A 30 -9.21 -1.43 -1.19
CA GLY A 30 -9.10 -0.60 -2.39
C GLY A 30 -8.04 0.50 -2.25
N MET A 31 -8.03 1.21 -1.12
CA MET A 31 -7.03 2.25 -0.84
C MET A 31 -5.60 1.70 -0.82
N SER A 32 -5.39 0.54 -0.22
CA SER A 32 -4.11 -0.17 -0.20
C SER A 32 -3.60 -0.44 -1.62
N GLY A 33 -4.50 -0.84 -2.53
CA GLY A 33 -4.18 -1.01 -3.95
C GLY A 33 -3.80 0.31 -4.64
N ALA A 34 -4.54 1.40 -4.36
CA ALA A 34 -4.24 2.71 -4.92
C ALA A 34 -2.87 3.26 -4.44
N LEU A 35 -2.53 3.05 -3.16
CA LEU A 35 -1.24 3.44 -2.62
C LEU A 35 -0.08 2.69 -3.29
N VAL A 36 -0.22 1.36 -3.45
CA VAL A 36 0.79 0.55 -4.15
C VAL A 36 0.91 0.94 -5.62
N ALA A 37 -0.19 1.28 -6.29
CA ALA A 37 -0.14 1.80 -7.65
C ALA A 37 0.70 3.09 -7.75
N GLY A 38 0.51 4.03 -6.81
CA GLY A 38 1.34 5.22 -6.71
C GLY A 38 2.82 4.90 -6.48
N LEU A 39 3.14 3.99 -5.55
CA LEU A 39 4.52 3.54 -5.32
C LEU A 39 5.17 2.88 -6.54
N VAL A 40 4.40 2.11 -7.32
CA VAL A 40 4.91 1.45 -8.55
C VAL A 40 5.17 2.46 -9.66
N VAL A 41 4.32 3.48 -9.80
CA VAL A 41 4.40 4.46 -10.90
C VAL A 41 5.34 5.62 -10.57
N GLU A 42 5.27 6.13 -9.35
CA GLU A 42 5.96 7.35 -8.91
C GLU A 42 7.18 7.05 -8.02
N GLY A 43 7.34 5.81 -7.56
CA GLY A 43 8.46 5.38 -6.74
C GLY A 43 8.28 5.66 -5.23
N PRO A 44 9.36 5.48 -4.45
CA PRO A 44 9.30 5.51 -2.97
C PRO A 44 8.97 6.89 -2.37
N ASP A 45 9.07 7.96 -3.16
CA ASP A 45 8.75 9.32 -2.72
C ASP A 45 7.25 9.68 -2.84
N PHE A 46 6.44 8.76 -3.37
CA PHE A 46 4.98 8.93 -3.45
C PHE A 46 4.36 9.24 -2.08
N ARG A 47 3.45 10.23 -2.03
CA ARG A 47 2.79 10.67 -0.79
C ARG A 47 1.26 10.62 -0.82
N GLY A 48 0.67 9.96 -1.82
CA GLY A 48 -0.78 9.98 -2.05
C GLY A 48 -1.18 10.94 -3.17
N SER A 49 -2.43 10.83 -3.61
CA SER A 49 -3.06 11.79 -4.51
C SER A 49 -3.39 13.08 -3.74
N GLN A 50 -3.07 14.24 -4.33
CA GLN A 50 -3.45 15.56 -3.81
C GLN A 50 -4.96 15.80 -3.83
#